data_AF-A0A4E0RXC9-F1
#
_entry.id   AF-A0A4E0RXC9-F1
#
_cell.length_a   1.000
_cell.length_b   1.000
_cell.length_c   1.000
_cell.angle_alpha   90.00
_cell.angle_beta   90.00
_cell.angle_gamma   90.00
#
_symmetry.space_group_name_H-M   'P 1'
#
loop_
_entity.id
_entity.type
_entity.pdbx_description
1 polymer ?
#
loop_
_entity_poly.entity_id
_entity_poly.type
_entity_poly.pdbx_seq_one_letter_code
_entity_poly.pdbx_strand_id
1 'polypeptide(L)'
;MAFDYFPKDPKKFLVKQLTALREAQLGSGNPPSLFTEENAESIFDMLDPCEKASITVDRYCHALETMGLTKYNKAPPGTDNDNIKKEDYLKEAIQGLRTIAATYKKP
;
A
#
# COMPACT_ATOMS: atom_id res chain seq x y z
N MET A 1 1.61 -17.36 6.65
CA MET A 1 2.43 -16.26 7.21
C MET A 1 3.85 -16.40 6.68
N ALA A 2 4.31 -15.45 5.87
CA ALA A 2 5.72 -15.34 5.49
C ALA A 2 6.06 -13.85 5.39
N PHE A 3 6.65 -13.30 6.46
CA PHE A 3 7.20 -11.94 6.48
C PHE A 3 8.58 -11.85 5.80
N ASP A 4 9.08 -12.94 5.23
CA ASP A 4 10.44 -13.04 4.71
C ASP A 4 10.47 -13.14 3.18
N TYR A 5 9.87 -12.17 2.48
CA TYR A 5 10.23 -11.96 1.07
C TYR A 5 11.62 -11.30 1.02
N PHE A 6 12.67 -12.10 1.19
CA PHE A 6 14.02 -11.67 0.86
C PHE A 6 14.20 -11.76 -0.65
N PRO A 7 14.56 -10.67 -1.33
CA PRO A 7 14.90 -10.74 -2.74
C PRO A 7 16.02 -11.76 -2.92
N LYS A 8 15.86 -12.71 -3.86
CA LYS A 8 16.87 -13.73 -4.16
C LYS A 8 18.26 -13.12 -4.45
N ASP A 9 18.28 -11.89 -4.96
CA ASP A 9 19.46 -11.06 -5.10
C ASP A 9 19.18 -9.65 -4.55
N PRO A 10 19.52 -9.38 -3.28
CA PRO A 10 19.27 -8.10 -2.63
C PRO A 10 19.99 -6.92 -3.31
N LYS A 11 21.19 -7.16 -3.85
CA LYS A 11 21.97 -6.11 -4.52
C LYS A 11 21.29 -5.71 -5.83
N LYS A 12 20.90 -6.68 -6.64
CA LYS A 12 20.17 -6.43 -7.89
C LYS A 12 18.83 -5.76 -7.63
N PHE A 13 18.11 -6.17 -6.58
CA PHE A 13 16.88 -5.52 -6.15
C PHE A 13 17.14 -4.05 -5.79
N LEU A 14 18.13 -3.75 -4.96
CA LEU A 14 18.45 -2.39 -4.55
C LEU A 14 18.85 -1.51 -5.74
N VAL A 15 19.68 -2.04 -6.65
CA VAL A 15 20.05 -1.35 -7.90
C VAL A 15 18.80 -1.01 -8.72
N LYS A 16 17.86 -1.94 -8.88
CA LYS A 16 16.60 -1.69 -9.58
C LYS A 16 15.79 -0.56 -8.94
N GLN A 17 15.68 -0.53 -7.61
CA GLN A 17 14.93 0.51 -6.90
C GLN A 17 15.59 1.89 -7.03
N LEU A 18 16.92 1.96 -6.89
CA LEU A 18 17.67 3.21 -7.05
C LEU A 18 17.61 3.75 -8.48
N THR A 19 17.65 2.88 -9.48
CA THR A 19 17.47 3.28 -10.89
C THR A 19 16.08 3.87 -11.13
N ALA A 20 15.03 3.22 -10.65
CA ALA A 20 13.66 3.73 -10.78
C ALA A 20 13.47 5.10 -10.08
N LEU A 21 14.08 5.29 -8.89
CA LEU A 21 14.09 6.59 -8.21
C LEU A 21 14.78 7.66 -9.06
N ARG A 22 15.94 7.35 -9.64
CA ARG A 22 16.68 8.28 -10.50
C ARG A 22 15.87 8.66 -11.73
N GLU A 23 15.24 7.70 -12.40
CA GLU A 23 14.40 7.95 -13.59
C GLU A 23 13.18 8.80 -13.24
N ALA A 24 12.54 8.56 -12.10
CA ALA A 24 11.43 9.38 -11.62
C ALA A 24 11.86 10.84 -11.34
N GLN A 25 13.06 11.04 -10.80
CA GLN A 25 13.62 12.39 -10.60
C GLN A 25 13.97 13.11 -11.91
N LEU A 26 14.33 12.35 -12.95
CA LEU A 26 14.58 12.88 -14.30
C LEU A 26 13.31 13.07 -15.14
N GLY A 27 12.13 12.75 -14.57
CA GLY A 27 10.83 12.87 -15.25
C GLY A 27 10.55 11.78 -16.27
N SER A 28 11.40 10.75 -16.37
CA SER A 28 11.31 9.68 -17.38
C SER A 28 10.81 8.34 -16.81
N GLY A 29 10.39 8.29 -15.55
CA GLY A 29 9.98 7.05 -14.88
C GLY A 29 8.90 7.24 -13.82
N ASN A 30 8.31 6.12 -13.40
CA ASN A 30 7.44 6.10 -12.24
C ASN A 30 8.26 5.82 -10.98
N PRO A 31 8.04 6.59 -9.91
CA PRO A 31 8.73 6.38 -8.65
C PRO A 31 8.35 5.00 -8.08
N PRO A 32 9.33 4.26 -7.54
CA PRO A 32 9.02 3.01 -6.88
C PRO A 32 8.25 3.27 -5.58
N SER A 33 7.38 2.31 -5.23
CA SER A 33 6.73 2.25 -3.92
C SER A 33 7.30 1.07 -3.13
N LEU A 34 7.44 1.24 -1.81
CA LEU A 34 7.87 0.16 -0.92
C LEU A 34 6.79 -0.94 -0.82
N PHE A 35 5.53 -0.52 -0.75
CA PHE A 35 4.37 -1.40 -0.78
C PHE A 35 3.73 -1.38 -2.17
N THR A 36 3.41 -2.56 -2.69
CA THR A 36 2.66 -2.75 -3.93
C THR A 36 1.18 -3.00 -3.66
N GLU A 37 0.39 -3.07 -4.72
CA GLU A 37 -1.02 -3.44 -4.64
C GLU A 37 -1.19 -4.86 -4.05
N GLU A 38 -0.32 -5.80 -4.43
CA GLU A 38 -0.32 -7.15 -3.86
C GLU A 38 0.01 -7.15 -2.36
N ASN A 39 0.85 -6.21 -1.90
CA ASN A 39 1.10 -6.05 -0.47
C ASN A 39 -0.13 -5.53 0.27
N ALA A 40 -0.85 -4.55 -0.32
CA ALA A 40 -2.08 -4.04 0.27
C ALA A 40 -3.15 -5.15 0.38
N GLU A 41 -3.30 -5.96 -0.66
CA GLU A 41 -4.17 -7.14 -0.66
C GLU A 41 -3.77 -8.15 0.41
N SER A 42 -2.48 -8.50 0.49
CA SER A 42 -1.98 -9.45 1.50
C SER A 42 -2.23 -8.97 2.94
N ILE A 43 -2.11 -7.66 3.20
CA ILE A 43 -2.43 -7.06 4.50
C ILE A 43 -3.93 -7.20 4.80
N PHE A 44 -4.80 -6.97 3.81
CA PHE A 44 -6.24 -7.15 3.99
C PHE A 44 -6.58 -8.60 4.36
N ASP A 45 -6.04 -9.56 3.60
CA ASP A 45 -6.32 -10.98 3.83
C ASP A 45 -5.82 -11.44 5.21
N MET A 46 -4.73 -10.85 5.72
CA MET A 46 -4.27 -11.06 7.09
C MET A 46 -5.24 -10.50 8.15
N LEU A 47 -5.96 -9.43 7.82
CA LEU A 47 -6.93 -8.77 8.70
C LEU A 47 -8.35 -9.31 8.55
N ASP A 48 -8.62 -10.15 7.54
CA ASP A 48 -9.88 -10.87 7.33
C ASP A 48 -9.67 -12.40 7.34
N PRO A 49 -9.32 -12.99 8.51
CA PRO A 49 -9.03 -14.42 8.61
C PRO A 49 -10.25 -15.32 8.37
N CYS A 50 -11.45 -14.75 8.34
CA CYS A 50 -12.71 -15.46 8.08
C CYS A 50 -13.20 -15.31 6.64
N GLU A 51 -12.43 -14.66 5.76
CA GLU A 51 -12.75 -14.44 4.34
C GLU A 51 -14.15 -13.80 4.15
N LYS A 52 -14.52 -12.85 5.02
CA LYS A 52 -15.79 -12.12 4.95
C LYS A 52 -15.79 -11.02 3.89
N ALA A 53 -14.68 -10.83 3.19
CA ALA A 53 -14.41 -9.71 2.29
C ALA A 53 -14.61 -8.33 2.95
N SER A 54 -14.46 -8.27 4.27
CA SER A 54 -14.69 -7.07 5.07
C SER A 54 -13.88 -7.04 6.37
N ILE A 55 -13.54 -5.84 6.82
CA ILE A 55 -12.80 -5.58 8.06
C ILE A 55 -13.45 -4.44 8.85
N THR A 56 -13.13 -4.35 10.14
CA THR A 56 -13.56 -3.22 10.99
C THR A 56 -12.82 -1.93 10.63
N VAL A 57 -13.38 -0.79 11.04
CA VAL A 57 -12.80 0.54 10.83
C VAL A 57 -11.42 0.65 11.47
N ASP A 58 -11.26 0.06 12.66
CA ASP A 58 -9.98 0.00 13.38
C ASP A 58 -8.90 -0.74 12.57
N ARG A 59 -9.23 -1.92 12.03
CA ARG A 59 -8.33 -2.71 11.17
C ARG A 59 -8.00 -1.97 9.88
N TYR A 60 -8.98 -1.30 9.29
CA TYR A 60 -8.79 -0.46 8.11
C TYR A 60 -7.76 0.65 8.38
N CYS A 61 -7.93 1.42 9.46
CA CYS A 61 -6.99 2.49 9.84
C CYS A 61 -5.58 1.94 10.09
N HIS A 62 -5.47 0.86 10.86
CA HIS A 62 -4.19 0.22 11.17
C HIS A 62 -3.48 -0.32 9.94
N ALA A 63 -4.21 -0.88 8.97
CA ALA A 63 -3.65 -1.36 7.71
C ALA A 63 -3.00 -0.21 6.92
N LEU A 64 -3.73 0.90 6.77
CA LEU A 64 -3.23 2.07 6.02
C LEU A 64 -2.04 2.71 6.72
N GLU A 65 -2.07 2.83 8.04
CA GLU A 65 -0.97 3.37 8.84
C GLU A 65 0.29 2.50 8.78
N THR A 66 0.14 1.17 8.76
CA THR A 66 1.24 0.20 8.58
C THR A 66 1.95 0.40 7.23
N MET A 67 1.21 0.82 6.20
CA MET A 67 1.76 1.17 4.88
C MET A 67 2.36 2.59 4.82
N GLY A 68 2.37 3.32 5.93
CA GLY A 68 2.85 4.70 6.02
C GLY A 68 1.86 5.74 5.48
N LEU A 69 0.60 5.35 5.24
CA LEU A 69 -0.44 6.27 4.77
C LEU A 69 -0.98 7.06 5.95
N THR A 70 -0.70 8.36 5.99
CA THR A 70 -1.18 9.28 7.04
C THR A 70 -2.34 10.17 6.59
N LYS A 71 -2.55 10.26 5.27
CA LYS A 71 -3.63 11.03 4.65
C LYS A 71 -4.53 10.06 3.89
N TYR A 72 -5.67 9.75 4.47
CA TYR A 72 -6.68 8.85 3.91
C TYR A 72 -8.07 9.20 4.49
N ASN A 73 -9.12 8.70 3.84
CA ASN A 73 -10.48 8.88 4.34
C ASN A 73 -10.72 8.08 5.63
N LYS A 74 -10.93 8.77 6.77
CA LYS A 74 -11.23 8.10 8.06
C LYS A 74 -12.68 7.66 8.22
N ALA A 75 -13.55 8.01 7.28
CA ALA A 75 -14.95 7.58 7.23
C ALA A 75 -15.30 7.04 5.83
N PRO A 76 -14.70 5.91 5.40
CA PRO A 76 -15.06 5.25 4.15
C PRO A 76 -16.48 4.65 4.18
N PRO A 77 -17.04 4.26 3.03
CA PRO A 77 -18.29 3.51 2.99
C PRO A 77 -18.24 2.29 3.92
N GLY A 78 -19.27 2.13 4.76
CA GLY A 78 -19.36 1.03 5.73
C GLY A 78 -18.91 1.38 7.15
N THR A 79 -18.40 2.59 7.39
CA THR A 79 -17.99 3.07 8.73
C THR A 79 -19.11 2.95 9.76
N ASP A 80 -20.34 3.32 9.40
CA ASP A 80 -21.50 3.30 10.32
C ASP A 80 -21.83 1.89 10.83
N ASN A 81 -21.48 0.85 10.06
CA ASN A 81 -21.73 -0.55 10.38
C ASN A 81 -20.47 -1.30 10.81
N ASP A 82 -19.36 -0.59 11.03
CA ASP A 82 -18.03 -1.17 11.31
C ASP A 82 -17.62 -2.27 10.31
N ASN A 83 -17.96 -2.05 9.04
CA ASN A 83 -17.86 -3.06 7.99
C ASN A 83 -17.34 -2.44 6.69
N ILE A 84 -16.01 -2.35 6.59
CA ILE A 84 -15.30 -1.81 5.43
C ILE A 84 -15.00 -2.94 4.46
N LYS A 85 -15.49 -2.83 3.22
CA LYS A 85 -15.26 -3.85 2.19
C LYS A 85 -13.83 -3.82 1.67
N LYS A 86 -13.35 -4.98 1.18
CA LYS A 86 -12.03 -5.11 0.53
C LYS A 86 -11.83 -4.09 -0.59
N GLU A 87 -12.86 -3.86 -1.41
CA GLU A 87 -12.83 -2.91 -2.52
C GLU A 87 -12.58 -1.46 -2.05
N ASP A 88 -13.27 -1.02 -1.01
CA ASP A 88 -13.14 0.34 -0.46
C ASP A 88 -11.76 0.54 0.18
N TYR A 89 -11.27 -0.48 0.88
CA TYR A 89 -9.91 -0.49 1.41
C TYR A 89 -8.85 -0.42 0.31
N LEU A 90 -8.91 -1.30 -0.71
CA LEU A 90 -7.92 -1.35 -1.78
C LEU A 90 -7.88 -0.04 -2.56
N LYS A 91 -9.05 0.54 -2.83
CA LYS A 91 -9.15 1.84 -3.52
C LYS A 91 -8.39 2.93 -2.76
N GLU A 92 -8.59 3.02 -1.45
CA GLU A 92 -7.90 4.02 -0.63
C GLU A 92 -6.39 3.72 -0.54
N ALA A 93 -6.03 2.46 -0.30
CA ALA A 93 -4.63 2.03 -0.18
C ALA A 93 -3.84 2.34 -1.46
N ILE A 94 -4.36 1.95 -2.62
CA ILE A 94 -3.70 2.19 -3.93
C ILE A 94 -3.56 3.69 -4.18
N GLN A 95 -4.60 4.48 -3.88
CA GLN A 95 -4.54 5.93 -4.05
C GLN A 95 -3.50 6.57 -3.11
N GLY A 96 -3.44 6.12 -1.86
CA GLY A 96 -2.45 6.56 -0.88
C GLY A 96 -1.02 6.24 -1.33
N LEU A 97 -0.78 5.00 -1.75
CA LEU A 97 0.54 4.55 -2.22
C LEU A 97 1.02 5.33 -3.45
N ARG A 98 0.12 5.61 -4.40
CA ARG A 98 0.42 6.47 -5.56
C ARG A 98 0.78 7.89 -5.14
N THR A 99 0.07 8.43 -4.15
CA THR A 99 0.30 9.79 -3.65
C THR A 99 1.65 9.91 -2.96
N ILE A 100 2.03 8.93 -2.13
CA ILE A 100 3.35 8.89 -1.50
C ILE A 100 4.44 8.70 -2.54
N ALA A 101 4.28 7.77 -3.48
CA ALA A 101 5.28 7.56 -4.53
C ALA A 101 5.51 8.84 -5.35
N ALA A 102 4.45 9.62 -5.63
CA ALA A 102 4.56 10.85 -6.39
C ALA A 102 5.50 11.91 -5.76
N THR A 103 5.79 11.87 -4.45
CA THR A 103 6.69 12.85 -3.81
C THR A 103 8.13 12.76 -4.31
N TYR A 104 8.52 11.68 -4.99
CA TYR A 104 9.85 11.53 -5.58
C TYR A 104 9.97 12.15 -6.97
N LYS A 105 8.86 12.52 -7.62
CA LYS A 105 8.89 13.27 -8.88
C LYS A 105 9.28 14.71 -8.58
N LYS A 106 10.20 15.27 -9.38
CA LYS A 106 10.55 16.69 -9.31
C LYS A 106 9.34 17.52 -9.81
N PRO A 107 9.00 18.66 -9.17
CA PRO A 107 7.94 19.55 -9.65
C PRO A 107 8.26 20.15 -11.03
#